data_AF-A0A6B1CUM8-F1
#
_entry.id   AF-A0A6B1CUM8-F1
#
_cell.length_a   1.000
_cell.length_b   1.000
_cell.length_c   1.000
_cell.angle_alpha   90.00
_cell.angle_beta   90.00
_cell.angle_gamma   90.00
#
_symmetry.space_group_name_H-M   'P 1'
#
loop_
_entity.id
_entity.type
_entity.pdbx_description
1 polymer ?
#
loop_
_entity_poly.entity_id
_entity_poly.type
_entity_poly.pdbx_seq_one_letter_code
_entity_poly.pdbx_strand_id
1 'polypeptide(L)' 'MNCIHCRGQMKRSKAPFHVDRNGYHLMFDTVPAWICDQCGEAYFEEREVDAIQSAIKGLDQQAQLLVADT' A
#
# COMPACT_ATOMS: atom_id res chain seq x y z
N MET A 1 14.66 -0.49 -13.46
CA MET A 1 14.85 -0.03 -12.07
C MET A 1 15.56 -1.14 -11.30
N ASN A 2 16.43 -0.81 -10.35
CA ASN A 2 17.06 -1.77 -9.45
C ASN A 2 16.49 -1.61 -8.04
N CYS A 3 16.39 -2.72 -7.30
CA CYS A 3 15.95 -2.73 -5.92
C CYS A 3 16.91 -1.92 -5.04
N ILE A 4 16.41 -0.99 -4.23
CA ILE A 4 17.24 -0.17 -3.34
C ILE A 4 17.78 -1.03 -2.19
N HIS A 5 17.06 -2.08 -1.80
CA HIS A 5 17.45 -3.00 -0.74
C HIS A 5 18.54 -3.99 -1.16
N CYS A 6 18.32 -4.76 -2.24
CA CYS A 6 19.25 -5.86 -2.63
C CYS A 6 19.99 -5.63 -3.96
N ARG A 7 19.74 -4.52 -4.67
CA ARG A 7 20.26 -4.21 -6.01
C ARG A 7 19.82 -5.16 -7.14
N GLY A 8 18.91 -6.10 -6.87
CA GLY A 8 18.31 -6.97 -7.88
C GLY A 8 17.47 -6.24 -8.92
N GLN A 9 17.14 -6.91 -10.02
CA GLN A 9 16.33 -6.33 -11.10
C GLN A 9 14.87 -6.22 -10.67
N MET A 10 14.23 -5.11 -11.00
CA MET A 10 12.81 -4.89 -10.74
C MET A 10 11.98 -5.19 -12.01
N LYS A 11 10.80 -5.80 -11.84
CA LYS A 11 9.84 -6.09 -12.92
C LYS A 11 8.46 -5.52 -12.59
N ARG A 12 7.75 -5.01 -13.59
CA ARG A 12 6.35 -4.58 -13.40
C ARG A 12 5.47 -5.79 -13.12
N SER A 13 4.67 -5.71 -12.07
CA SER A 13 3.67 -6.71 -11.69
C SER A 13 2.62 -6.06 -10.77
N LYS A 14 1.95 -6.85 -9.94
CA LYS A 14 1.04 -6.40 -8.89
C LYS A 14 1.48 -6.96 -7.53
N ALA A 15 1.28 -6.18 -6.47
CA ALA A 15 1.49 -6.59 -5.09
C ALA A 15 0.29 -6.23 -4.21
N PRO A 16 0.09 -6.97 -3.11
CA PRO A 16 -0.88 -6.59 -2.10
C PRO A 16 -0.36 -5.37 -1.31
N PHE A 17 -1.29 -4.55 -0.85
CA PHE A 17 -1.05 -3.53 0.18
C PHE A 17 -2.06 -3.75 1.30
N HIS A 18 -1.61 -3.81 2.55
CA HIS A 18 -2.50 -3.84 3.71
C HIS A 18 -2.03 -2.87 4.79
N VAL A 19 -3.00 -2.40 5.56
CA VAL A 19 -2.75 -1.57 6.74
C VAL A 19 -3.86 -1.79 7.76
N ASP A 20 -3.45 -1.89 9.03
CA ASP A 20 -4.34 -2.06 10.19
C ASP A 20 -4.25 -0.80 11.05
N ARG A 21 -5.31 0.01 11.07
CA ARG A 21 -5.32 1.32 11.75
C ARG A 21 -6.72 1.66 12.22
N ASN A 22 -6.82 2.45 13.30
CA ASN A 22 -8.07 3.07 13.76
C ASN A 22 -9.28 2.12 13.83
N GLY A 23 -9.06 0.84 14.19
CA GLY A 23 -10.12 -0.17 14.30
C GLY A 23 -10.62 -0.75 12.97
N TYR A 24 -9.93 -0.50 11.85
CA TYR A 24 -10.23 -1.13 10.56
C TYR A 24 -9.00 -1.81 9.93
N HIS A 25 -9.30 -2.75 9.04
CA HIS A 25 -8.35 -3.41 8.16
C HIS A 25 -8.61 -2.96 6.72
N LEU A 26 -7.62 -2.38 6.06
CA LEU A 26 -7.69 -2.06 4.64
C LEU A 26 -6.74 -2.98 3.87
N MET A 27 -7.26 -3.69 2.87
CA MET A 27 -6.50 -4.56 1.99
C MET A 27 -6.81 -4.21 0.52
N PHE A 28 -5.76 -4.01 -0.27
CA PHE A 28 -5.81 -3.98 -1.72
C PHE A 28 -5.00 -5.16 -2.26
N ASP A 29 -5.64 -6.14 -2.88
CA ASP A 29 -4.96 -7.37 -3.31
C ASP A 29 -4.03 -7.17 -4.51
N THR A 30 -4.35 -6.22 -5.38
CA THR A 30 -3.74 -6.14 -6.72
C THR A 30 -3.33 -4.72 -7.11
N VAL A 31 -2.42 -4.11 -6.34
CA VAL A 31 -1.89 -2.77 -6.64
C VAL A 31 -0.73 -2.87 -7.65
N PRO A 32 -0.73 -2.10 -8.74
CA PRO A 32 0.42 -2.03 -9.66
C PRO A 32 1.71 -1.65 -8.93
N ALA A 33 2.78 -2.42 -9.16
CA ALA A 33 4.05 -2.20 -8.48
C ALA A 33 5.23 -2.67 -9.35
N TRP A 34 6.42 -2.24 -8.96
CA TRP A 34 7.66 -2.91 -9.31
C TRP A 34 7.97 -3.96 -8.24
N ILE A 35 8.19 -5.21 -8.65
CA ILE A 35 8.60 -6.30 -7.76
C ILE A 35 10.04 -6.69 -8.06
N CYS A 36 10.87 -6.76 -7.03
CA CYS A 36 12.22 -7.29 -7.16
C CYS A 36 12.15 -8.80 -7.41
N ASP A 37 12.81 -9.27 -8.47
CA ASP A 37 12.84 -10.69 -8.81
C ASP A 37 13.76 -11.55 -7.93
N GLN A 38 14.53 -10.92 -7.04
CA GLN A 38 15.42 -11.59 -6.10
C GLN A 38 14.85 -11.65 -4.68
N CYS A 39 14.44 -10.50 -4.12
CA CYS A 39 14.00 -10.42 -2.73
C CYS A 39 12.49 -10.21 -2.54
N GLY A 40 11.73 -10.02 -3.62
CA GLY A 40 10.27 -9.85 -3.56
C GLY A 40 9.79 -8.46 -3.12
N GLU A 41 10.70 -7.51 -2.88
CA GLU A 41 10.35 -6.14 -2.46
C GLU A 41 9.44 -5.46 -3.49
N ALA A 42 8.39 -4.77 -3.02
CA ALA A 42 7.41 -4.10 -3.85
C ALA A 42 7.54 -2.56 -3.74
N TYR A 43 7.72 -1.88 -4.88
CA TYR A 43 7.70 -0.42 -4.96
C TYR A 43 6.49 0.06 -5.75
N PHE A 44 5.67 0.88 -5.10
CA PHE A 44 4.52 1.55 -5.69
C PHE A 44 4.96 2.90 -6.26
N GLU A 45 4.41 3.28 -7.42
CA GLU A 45 4.70 4.60 -7.99
C GLU A 45 3.82 5.67 -7.33
N GLU A 46 4.17 6.93 -7.57
CA GLU A 46 3.47 8.12 -7.06
C GLU A 46 1.94 8.01 -7.21
N ARG A 47 1.45 7.63 -8.40
CA ARG A 47 0.01 7.48 -8.65
C ARG A 47 -0.65 6.47 -7.71
N GLU A 48 -0.04 5.30 -7.51
CA GLU A 48 -0.61 4.28 -6.62
C GLU A 48 -0.51 4.71 -5.16
N VAL A 49 0.59 5.36 -4.77
CA VAL A 49 0.77 5.91 -3.41
C VAL A 49 -0.28 6.97 -3.11
N ASP A 50 -0.55 7.90 -4.03
CA ASP A 50 -1.56 8.96 -3.86
C ASP A 50 -2.97 8.39 -3.69
N ALA A 51 -3.31 7.36 -4.47
CA ALA A 51 -4.60 6.68 -4.37
C ALA A 51 -4.74 5.94 -3.02
N ILE A 52 -3.70 5.21 -2.59
CA ILE A 52 -3.66 4.52 -1.30
C ILE A 52 -3.82 5.53 -0.15
N GLN A 53 -3.04 6.61 -0.17
CA GLN A 53 -3.07 7.63 0.88
C GLN A 53 -4.44 8.34 0.94
N SER A 54 -5.07 8.59 -0.21
CA SER A 54 -6.41 9.18 -0.27
C SER A 54 -7.47 8.25 0.33
N ALA A 55 -7.39 6.95 0.03
CA ALA A 55 -8.29 5.95 0.61
C ALA A 55 -8.14 5.86 2.13
N ILE A 56 -6.90 5.80 2.63
CA ILE A 56 -6.60 5.77 4.08
C ILE A 56 -7.18 7.02 4.76
N LYS A 57 -6.95 8.22 4.21
CA LYS A 57 -7.50 9.47 4.78
C LYS A 57 -9.02 9.45 4.88
N GLY A 58 -9.71 8.98 3.85
CA GLY A 58 -11.16 8.86 3.86
C GLY A 58 -11.65 7.89 4.95
N LEU A 59 -11.02 6.73 5.06
CA LEU A 59 -11.36 5.72 6.08
C LEU A 59 -11.03 6.21 7.49
N ASP A 60 -9.89 6.86 7.70
CA ASP A 60 -9.52 7.44 9.00
C ASP A 60 -10.56 8.45 9.49
N GLN A 61 -11.07 9.31 8.60
CA GLN A 61 -12.15 10.25 8.94
C GLN A 61 -13.43 9.54 9.36
N GLN A 62 -13.83 8.47 8.67
CA GLN A 62 -15.03 7.72 9.02
C GLN A 62 -14.83 6.91 10.31
N ALA A 63 -13.67 6.29 10.48
CA ALA A 63 -13.33 5.50 11.66
C ALA A 63 -13.37 6.35 12.94
N GLN A 64 -12.88 7.59 12.88
CA GLN A 64 -12.97 8.53 14.01
C GLN A 64 -14.42 8.80 14.43
N LEU A 65 -15.35 8.95 13.47
CA LEU A 65 -16.77 9.13 13.77
C LEU A 65 -17.39 7.89 14.42
N LEU A 66 -17.00 6.70 13.97
CA LEU A 66 -17.51 5.43 14.50
C LEU A 66 -17.01 5.13 15.92
N VAL A 67 -15.85 5.67 16.31
CA VAL A 67 -15.28 5.50 17.66
C VAL A 67 -15.75 6.61 18.62
N ALA A 68 -16.21 7.75 18.10
CA ALA A 68 -16.60 8.91 18.92
C ALA A 68 -17.88 8.68 19.78
N ASP A 69 -18.66 7.64 19.49
CA ASP A 69 -19.90 7.31 20.21
C ASP A 69 -19.76 6.10 21.18
N THR A 70 -18.53 5.67 21.47
CA THR A 70 -18.19 4.65 22.49
C THR A 70 -17.38 5.22 23.63
#